data_AF-A0A952HUE0-F1
#
_entry.id   AF-A0A952HUE0-F1
#
_cell.length_a   1.000
_cell.length_b   1.000
_cell.length_c   1.000
_cell.angle_alpha   90.00
_cell.angle_beta   90.00
_cell.angle_gamma   90.00
#
_symmetry.space_group_name_H-M   'P 1'
#
loop_
_entity.id
_entity.type
_entity.pdbx_description
1 polymer ?
#
loop_
_entity_poly.entity_id
_entity_poly.type
_entity_poly.pdbx_seq_one_letter_code
_entity_poly.pdbx_strand_id
1 'polypeptide(L)'
;MITLQCLLEFQNEQDRETVLDLMRRFSSAMRYAYQRLLEDKKRKDLKKDLSNLFNINTRYSDDAIFLAQSTITSCKERNQNPKKVIFGSREVFEQLKKNHLTGKRRKQLKKKWKESRQGNLYSRGDRSKQGNLNLRFEWIDNQLYLRINVEDRQYVYAKVIRSVKRENDKWIEFMFMLENAYRYGAWFPYSVRLKVKNGNIYAFISIEEKYLPITIKRDNGIIGIDINAYPFHLALAFASKDGNLEKYQRINLNELLESNSEKRQYLEWQIAHEIIKIAKEEKKAISI
;
A
#
# COMPACT_ATOMS: atom_id res chain seq x y z
N MET A 1 -1.89 6.86 -4.51
CA MET A 1 -2.08 5.39 -4.49
C MET A 1 -3.11 5.08 -3.44
N ILE A 2 -4.22 4.45 -3.82
CA ILE A 2 -5.27 4.03 -2.89
C ILE A 2 -4.99 2.61 -2.43
N THR A 3 -5.26 2.31 -1.14
CA THR A 3 -5.33 0.94 -0.64
C THR A 3 -6.73 0.63 -0.13
N LEU A 4 -7.37 -0.38 -0.72
CA LEU A 4 -8.66 -0.94 -0.28
C LEU A 4 -8.44 -2.19 0.56
N GLN A 5 -9.37 -2.51 1.46
CA GLN A 5 -9.33 -3.72 2.27
C GLN A 5 -10.66 -4.48 2.21
N CYS A 6 -10.60 -5.80 2.08
CA CYS A 6 -11.73 -6.71 2.26
C CYS A 6 -11.32 -7.97 3.03
N LEU A 7 -12.31 -8.63 3.61
CA LEU A 7 -12.22 -9.98 4.15
C LEU A 7 -12.50 -10.98 3.01
N LEU A 8 -11.81 -12.11 3.02
CA LEU A 8 -12.04 -13.22 2.10
C LEU A 8 -12.73 -14.36 2.83
N GLU A 9 -13.90 -14.75 2.31
CA GLU A 9 -14.68 -15.90 2.80
C GLU A 9 -14.54 -17.06 1.81
N PHE A 10 -14.16 -18.23 2.32
CA PHE A 10 -13.98 -19.44 1.53
C PHE A 10 -15.19 -20.35 1.70
N GLN A 11 -15.64 -20.99 0.62
CA GLN A 11 -16.80 -21.90 0.67
C GLN A 11 -16.49 -23.19 1.43
N ASN A 12 -15.26 -23.69 1.32
CA ASN A 12 -14.83 -24.92 1.99
C ASN A 12 -13.50 -24.66 2.74
N GLU A 13 -13.24 -25.48 3.76
CA GLU A 13 -12.02 -25.34 4.58
C GLU A 13 -10.76 -25.78 3.82
N GLN A 14 -10.89 -26.75 2.90
CA GLN A 14 -9.78 -27.26 2.10
C GLN A 14 -9.14 -26.16 1.22
N ASP A 15 -9.94 -25.31 0.59
CA ASP A 15 -9.51 -24.18 -0.22
C ASP A 15 -8.79 -23.14 0.65
N ARG A 16 -9.35 -22.88 1.83
CA ARG A 16 -8.73 -21.99 2.81
C ARG A 16 -7.35 -22.52 3.24
N GLU A 17 -7.25 -23.81 3.54
CA GLU A 17 -5.98 -24.46 3.89
C GLU A 17 -4.97 -24.42 2.74
N THR A 18 -5.42 -24.65 1.50
CA THR A 18 -4.59 -24.57 0.29
C THR A 18 -4.01 -23.16 0.13
N VAL A 19 -4.82 -22.12 0.31
CA VAL A 19 -4.35 -20.72 0.27
C VAL A 19 -3.42 -20.40 1.43
N LEU A 20 -3.68 -20.89 2.64
CA LEU A 20 -2.78 -20.70 3.78
C LEU A 20 -1.42 -21.38 3.56
N ASP A 21 -1.40 -22.55 2.93
CA ASP A 21 -0.15 -23.23 2.56
C ASP A 21 0.62 -22.44 1.50
N LEU A 22 -0.06 -21.93 0.46
CA LEU A 22 0.55 -21.03 -0.53
C LEU A 22 1.15 -19.79 0.15
N MET A 23 0.43 -19.14 1.06
CA MET A 23 0.92 -17.97 1.81
C MET A 23 2.16 -18.32 2.64
N ARG A 24 2.18 -19.50 3.28
CA ARG A 24 3.32 -20.01 4.06
C ARG A 24 4.55 -20.23 3.17
N ARG A 25 4.36 -20.84 1.99
CA ARG A 25 5.42 -21.09 1.00
C ARG A 25 5.95 -19.78 0.42
N PHE A 26 5.07 -18.87 -0.01
CA PHE A 26 5.45 -17.54 -0.50
C PHE A 26 6.22 -16.73 0.53
N SER A 27 5.74 -16.68 1.78
CA SER A 27 6.43 -15.98 2.86
C SER A 27 7.83 -16.55 3.12
N SER A 28 8.01 -17.85 2.95
CA SER A 28 9.32 -18.52 3.08
C SER A 28 10.22 -18.20 1.90
N ALA A 29 9.68 -18.19 0.67
CA ALA A 29 10.38 -17.79 -0.53
C ALA A 29 10.87 -16.34 -0.46
N MET A 30 10.03 -15.40 0.03
CA MET A 30 10.42 -14.00 0.24
C MET A 30 11.60 -13.89 1.22
N ARG A 31 11.57 -14.59 2.36
CA ARG A 31 12.67 -14.57 3.33
C ARG A 31 13.96 -15.18 2.77
N TYR A 32 13.83 -16.25 2.00
CA TYR A 32 14.96 -16.86 1.32
C TYR A 32 15.57 -15.89 0.30
N ALA A 33 14.76 -15.28 -0.56
CA ALA A 33 15.22 -14.25 -1.49
C ALA A 33 15.89 -13.09 -0.77
N TYR A 34 15.32 -12.61 0.34
CA TYR A 34 15.92 -11.55 1.14
C TYR A 34 17.34 -11.89 1.59
N GLN A 35 17.54 -13.08 2.15
CA GLN A 35 18.86 -13.52 2.58
C GLN A 35 19.84 -13.63 1.40
N ARG A 36 19.41 -14.22 0.28
CA ARG A 36 20.26 -14.36 -0.92
C ARG A 36 20.62 -13.02 -1.56
N LEU A 37 19.71 -12.04 -1.52
CA LEU A 37 19.97 -10.69 -2.02
C LEU A 37 21.00 -9.94 -1.14
N LEU A 38 21.10 -10.25 0.15
CA LEU A 38 22.15 -9.73 1.03
C LEU A 38 23.51 -10.40 0.79
N GLU A 39 23.53 -11.54 0.11
CA GLU A 39 24.71 -12.28 -0.34
C GLU A 39 25.03 -11.97 -1.82
N ASP A 40 24.50 -10.87 -2.35
CA ASP A 40 24.72 -10.38 -3.73
C ASP A 40 24.31 -11.36 -4.85
N LYS A 41 23.43 -12.33 -4.57
CA LYS A 41 22.86 -13.19 -5.61
C LYS A 41 21.98 -12.39 -6.57
N LYS A 42 22.11 -12.67 -7.87
CA LYS A 42 21.34 -11.98 -8.92
C LYS A 42 19.89 -12.46 -8.94
N ARG A 43 18.98 -11.53 -9.24
CA ARG A 43 17.53 -11.79 -9.40
C ARG A 43 17.23 -12.93 -10.38
N LYS A 44 17.96 -13.01 -11.50
CA LYS A 44 17.70 -13.99 -12.58
C LYS A 44 17.84 -15.42 -12.07
N ASP A 45 18.84 -15.67 -11.25
CA ASP A 45 19.16 -17.01 -10.71
C ASP A 45 18.12 -17.40 -9.65
N LEU A 46 17.78 -16.44 -8.78
CA LEU A 46 16.80 -16.63 -7.72
C LEU A 46 15.41 -17.03 -8.24
N LYS A 47 14.97 -16.49 -9.38
CA LYS A 47 13.61 -16.72 -9.86
C LYS A 47 13.28 -18.21 -10.07
N LYS A 48 14.19 -18.94 -10.72
CA LYS A 48 14.02 -20.39 -10.96
C LYS A 48 14.18 -21.18 -9.66
N ASP A 49 15.21 -20.85 -8.87
CA ASP A 49 15.48 -21.50 -7.59
C ASP A 49 14.27 -21.41 -6.64
N LEU A 50 13.69 -20.22 -6.49
CA LEU A 50 12.51 -20.02 -5.64
C LEU A 50 11.30 -20.82 -6.12
N SER A 51 11.09 -20.89 -7.44
CA SER A 51 9.96 -21.59 -8.03
C SER A 51 10.01 -23.08 -7.67
N ASN A 52 11.18 -23.69 -7.87
CA ASN A 52 11.41 -25.11 -7.60
C ASN A 52 11.44 -25.42 -6.08
N LEU A 53 12.14 -24.61 -5.28
CA LEU A 53 12.32 -24.87 -3.84
C LEU A 53 11.03 -24.70 -3.03
N PHE A 54 10.17 -23.76 -3.41
CA PHE A 54 8.95 -23.44 -2.66
C PHE A 54 7.66 -23.85 -3.37
N ASN A 55 7.76 -24.56 -4.50
CA ASN A 55 6.65 -24.98 -5.34
C ASN A 55 5.69 -23.84 -5.71
N ILE A 56 6.20 -22.63 -5.94
CA ILE A 56 5.39 -21.47 -6.32
C ILE A 56 5.62 -21.13 -7.78
N ASN A 57 4.61 -20.60 -8.46
CA ASN A 57 4.76 -20.18 -9.85
C ASN A 57 5.80 -19.03 -9.98
N THR A 58 6.36 -18.91 -11.17
CA THR A 58 7.45 -17.96 -11.43
C THR A 58 7.08 -16.48 -11.23
N ARG A 59 5.79 -16.11 -11.33
CA ARG A 59 5.32 -14.75 -11.03
C ARG A 59 5.36 -14.49 -9.53
N TYR A 60 4.92 -15.45 -8.71
CA TYR A 60 5.09 -15.36 -7.27
C TYR A 60 6.56 -15.33 -6.85
N SER A 61 7.45 -16.10 -7.51
CA SER A 61 8.89 -16.01 -7.26
C SER A 61 9.43 -14.59 -7.54
N ASP A 62 9.04 -13.99 -8.66
CA ASP A 62 9.41 -12.61 -8.99
C ASP A 62 8.85 -11.60 -7.97
N ASP A 63 7.60 -11.77 -7.54
CA ASP A 63 6.95 -10.89 -6.57
C ASP A 63 7.55 -11.04 -5.17
N ALA A 64 7.99 -12.24 -4.79
CA ALA A 64 8.73 -12.50 -3.55
C ALA A 64 10.10 -11.81 -3.56
N ILE A 65 10.83 -11.88 -4.68
CA ILE A 65 12.11 -11.17 -4.87
C ILE A 65 11.88 -9.66 -4.82
N PHE A 66 10.86 -9.16 -5.50
CA PHE A 66 10.51 -7.74 -5.49
C PHE A 66 10.23 -7.24 -4.06
N LEU A 67 9.40 -7.94 -3.28
CA LEU A 67 9.15 -7.54 -1.90
C LEU A 67 10.39 -7.60 -1.03
N ALA A 68 11.26 -8.59 -1.23
CA ALA A 68 12.53 -8.70 -0.52
C ALA A 68 13.44 -7.49 -0.84
N GLN A 69 13.59 -7.12 -2.11
CA GLN A 69 14.32 -5.94 -2.55
C GLN A 69 13.74 -4.65 -1.94
N SER A 70 12.42 -4.44 -2.04
CA SER A 70 11.76 -3.27 -1.44
C SER A 70 11.98 -3.19 0.07
N THR A 71 12.03 -4.34 0.76
CA THR A 71 12.32 -4.38 2.21
C THR A 71 13.77 -3.94 2.49
N ILE A 72 14.74 -4.43 1.71
CA ILE A 72 16.16 -4.02 1.83
C ILE A 72 16.31 -2.53 1.57
N THR A 73 15.71 -2.02 0.49
CA THR A 73 15.74 -0.59 0.14
C THR A 73 15.14 0.26 1.25
N SER A 74 13.96 -0.10 1.75
CA SER A 74 13.32 0.64 2.85
C SER A 74 14.15 0.62 4.14
N CYS A 75 14.85 -0.48 4.45
CA CYS A 75 15.77 -0.50 5.58
C CYS A 75 16.96 0.45 5.37
N LYS A 76 17.56 0.47 4.19
CA LYS A 76 18.67 1.38 3.86
C LYS A 76 18.23 2.85 3.93
N GLU A 77 17.08 3.19 3.35
CA GLU A 77 16.51 4.55 3.39
C GLU A 77 16.24 5.04 4.82
N ARG A 78 15.90 4.13 5.74
CA ARG A 78 15.68 4.43 7.16
C ARG A 78 16.96 4.37 8.01
N ASN A 79 18.13 4.27 7.40
CA ASN A 79 19.42 4.07 8.08
C ASN A 79 19.42 2.86 9.04
N GLN A 80 18.67 1.81 8.71
CA GLN A 80 18.58 0.57 9.49
C GLN A 80 19.46 -0.51 8.85
N ASN A 81 20.12 -1.32 9.67
CA ASN A 81 20.95 -2.42 9.18
C ASN A 81 20.08 -3.56 8.59
N PRO A 82 20.12 -3.84 7.26
CA PRO A 82 19.31 -4.87 6.63
C PRO A 82 19.62 -6.29 7.15
N LYS A 83 20.82 -6.55 7.66
CA LYS A 83 21.21 -7.87 8.22
C LYS A 83 20.52 -8.17 9.57
N LYS A 84 19.93 -7.17 10.22
CA LYS A 84 19.26 -7.32 11.54
C LYS A 84 17.72 -7.32 11.45
N VAL A 85 17.16 -7.46 10.25
CA VAL A 85 15.71 -7.43 10.04
C VAL A 85 15.04 -8.70 10.58
N ILE A 86 13.96 -8.50 11.33
CA ILE A 86 13.17 -9.56 11.95
C ILE A 86 11.81 -9.66 11.27
N PHE A 87 11.60 -10.72 10.50
CA PHE A 87 10.31 -11.02 9.85
C PHE A 87 9.28 -11.53 10.85
N GLY A 88 8.10 -10.90 10.91
CA GLY A 88 6.99 -11.27 11.80
C GLY A 88 6.66 -10.26 12.90
N SER A 89 7.26 -9.06 12.89
CA SER A 89 7.23 -8.00 13.93
C SER A 89 8.26 -8.16 15.04
N ARG A 90 9.32 -7.35 15.00
CA ARG A 90 10.37 -7.32 16.04
C ARG A 90 9.78 -7.20 17.45
N GLU A 91 8.75 -6.39 17.64
CA GLU A 91 8.07 -6.23 18.93
C GLU A 91 7.51 -7.56 19.45
N VAL A 92 6.78 -8.30 18.61
CA VAL A 92 6.19 -9.59 18.97
C VAL A 92 7.30 -10.63 19.24
N PHE A 93 8.39 -10.59 18.48
CA PHE A 93 9.55 -11.45 18.71
C PHE A 93 10.18 -11.22 20.09
N GLU A 94 10.43 -9.97 20.45
CA GLU A 94 11.02 -9.62 21.75
C GLU A 94 10.08 -10.00 22.90
N GLN A 95 8.77 -9.80 22.76
CA GLN A 95 7.79 -10.24 23.75
C GLN A 95 7.79 -11.77 23.92
N LEU A 96 7.96 -12.55 22.84
CA LEU A 96 8.07 -14.00 22.91
C LEU A 96 9.37 -14.45 23.62
N LYS A 97 10.47 -13.73 23.39
CA LYS A 97 11.80 -14.00 23.98
C LYS A 97 11.82 -13.78 25.49
N LYS A 98 11.09 -12.79 26.01
CA LYS A 98 11.08 -12.43 27.44
C LYS A 98 10.53 -13.53 28.38
N ASN A 99 9.94 -14.61 27.89
CA ASN A 99 9.48 -15.81 28.64
C ASN A 99 8.56 -15.59 29.87
N HIS A 100 8.23 -14.36 30.27
CA HIS A 100 7.34 -14.05 31.41
C HIS A 100 5.85 -14.29 31.13
N LEU A 101 5.45 -14.42 29.85
CA LEU A 101 4.07 -14.70 29.47
C LEU A 101 3.81 -16.21 29.48
N THR A 102 2.81 -16.67 30.22
CA THR A 102 2.41 -18.09 30.32
C THR A 102 0.98 -18.32 29.81
N GLY A 103 0.63 -19.59 29.59
CA GLY A 103 -0.75 -20.02 29.26
C GLY A 103 -1.32 -19.43 27.96
N LYS A 104 -2.58 -18.97 28.04
CA LYS A 104 -3.37 -18.48 26.88
C LYS A 104 -2.73 -17.29 26.18
N ARG A 105 -2.16 -16.35 26.94
CA ARG A 105 -1.51 -15.14 26.39
C ARG A 105 -0.30 -15.48 25.51
N ARG A 106 0.55 -16.43 25.94
CA ARG A 106 1.69 -16.91 25.13
C ARG A 106 1.23 -17.61 23.85
N LYS A 107 0.16 -18.42 23.91
CA LYS A 107 -0.42 -19.09 22.72
C LYS A 107 -0.93 -18.07 21.70
N GLN A 108 -1.65 -17.04 22.14
CA GLN A 108 -2.12 -15.94 21.27
C GLN A 108 -0.95 -15.19 20.63
N LEU A 109 0.10 -14.88 21.40
CA LEU A 109 1.27 -14.19 20.88
C LEU A 109 2.03 -15.04 19.84
N LYS A 110 2.17 -16.35 20.09
CA LYS A 110 2.73 -17.30 19.10
C LYS A 110 1.89 -17.37 17.82
N LYS A 111 0.56 -17.36 17.93
CA LYS A 111 -0.35 -17.30 16.78
C LYS A 111 -0.14 -16.01 15.99
N LYS A 112 -0.13 -14.86 16.66
CA LYS A 112 0.10 -13.54 16.04
C LYS A 112 1.47 -13.47 15.32
N TRP A 113 2.51 -14.03 15.93
CA TRP A 113 3.84 -14.14 15.32
C TRP A 113 3.83 -15.02 14.07
N LYS A 114 3.21 -16.20 14.15
CA LYS A 114 3.08 -17.14 13.01
C LYS A 114 2.33 -16.50 11.86
N GLU A 115 1.17 -15.88 12.13
CA GLU A 115 0.38 -15.15 11.14
C GLU A 115 1.17 -14.01 10.48
N SER A 116 1.88 -13.21 11.28
CA SER A 116 2.67 -12.09 10.76
C SER A 116 3.88 -12.55 9.92
N ARG A 117 4.46 -13.71 10.24
CA ARG A 117 5.66 -14.24 9.59
C ARG A 117 5.35 -15.09 8.36
N GLN A 118 4.26 -15.85 8.37
CA GLN A 118 3.92 -16.85 7.34
C GLN A 118 2.61 -16.54 6.61
N GLY A 119 1.79 -15.63 7.11
CA GLY A 119 0.51 -15.28 6.53
C GLY A 119 0.58 -14.09 5.58
N ASN A 120 1.57 -14.03 4.70
CA ASN A 120 1.63 -13.04 3.62
C ASN A 120 1.64 -13.71 2.24
N LEU A 121 0.89 -13.15 1.29
CA LEU A 121 1.02 -13.41 -0.15
C LEU A 121 0.88 -12.08 -0.89
N TYR A 122 1.61 -11.91 -1.98
CA TYR A 122 1.56 -10.68 -2.76
C TYR A 122 1.68 -10.99 -4.23
N SER A 123 0.90 -10.27 -5.04
CA SER A 123 1.12 -10.26 -6.47
C SER A 123 0.85 -8.91 -7.10
N ARG A 124 1.70 -8.55 -8.07
CA ARG A 124 1.57 -7.33 -8.87
C ARG A 124 0.72 -7.57 -10.11
N GLY A 125 -0.11 -6.59 -10.43
CA GLY A 125 -0.85 -6.56 -11.68
C GLY A 125 -0.02 -6.05 -12.85
N ASP A 126 -0.40 -6.47 -14.05
CA ASP A 126 0.16 -6.08 -15.33
C ASP A 126 -1.00 -5.80 -16.29
N ARG A 127 -1.03 -4.59 -16.85
CA ARG A 127 -2.08 -4.17 -17.78
C ARG A 127 -2.18 -5.09 -19.00
N SER A 128 -1.05 -5.55 -19.53
CA SER A 128 -0.99 -6.46 -20.68
C SER A 128 -1.54 -7.86 -20.36
N LYS A 129 -1.75 -8.17 -19.07
CA LYS A 129 -2.25 -9.45 -18.56
C LYS A 129 -3.58 -9.30 -17.84
N GLN A 130 -4.36 -8.28 -18.24
CA GLN A 130 -5.72 -8.03 -17.74
C GLN A 130 -5.73 -7.74 -16.23
N GLY A 131 -4.79 -6.91 -15.77
CA GLY A 131 -4.64 -6.58 -14.35
C GLY A 131 -3.84 -7.66 -13.63
N ASN A 132 -4.39 -8.27 -12.57
CA ASN A 132 -3.64 -9.25 -11.78
C ASN A 132 -3.95 -10.68 -12.24
N LEU A 133 -2.92 -11.45 -12.61
CA LEU A 133 -3.10 -12.82 -13.11
C LEU A 133 -3.22 -13.84 -11.97
N ASN A 134 -2.49 -13.61 -10.88
CA ASN A 134 -2.42 -14.52 -9.75
C ASN A 134 -3.54 -14.28 -8.73
N LEU A 135 -3.91 -13.02 -8.51
CA LEU A 135 -4.92 -12.59 -7.54
C LEU A 135 -5.94 -11.69 -8.25
N ARG A 136 -6.87 -12.30 -8.98
CA ARG A 136 -7.80 -11.61 -9.91
C ARG A 136 -9.18 -11.47 -9.30
N PHE A 137 -9.78 -10.28 -9.41
CA PHE A 137 -11.19 -10.10 -9.07
C PHE A 137 -12.10 -10.48 -10.24
N GLU A 138 -13.08 -11.34 -9.99
CA GLU A 138 -14.02 -11.90 -10.97
C GLU A 138 -15.45 -11.82 -10.41
N TRP A 139 -16.43 -11.56 -11.30
CA TRP A 139 -17.85 -11.58 -10.97
C TRP A 139 -18.39 -12.98 -11.21
N ILE A 140 -18.98 -13.60 -10.18
CA ILE A 140 -19.65 -14.89 -10.24
C ILE A 140 -21.02 -14.70 -9.59
N ASP A 141 -22.10 -14.98 -10.32
CA ASP A 141 -23.48 -14.84 -9.85
C ASP A 141 -23.76 -13.47 -9.18
N ASN A 142 -23.34 -12.38 -9.84
CA ASN A 142 -23.43 -11.00 -9.36
C ASN A 142 -22.71 -10.71 -8.03
N GLN A 143 -21.87 -11.62 -7.55
CA GLN A 143 -21.02 -11.43 -6.38
C GLN A 143 -19.55 -11.34 -6.81
N LEU A 144 -18.78 -10.55 -6.08
CA LEU A 144 -17.36 -10.39 -6.36
C LEU A 144 -16.55 -11.47 -5.63
N TYR A 145 -15.71 -12.17 -6.37
CA TYR A 145 -14.77 -13.16 -5.86
C TYR A 145 -13.34 -12.74 -6.18
N LEU A 146 -12.41 -13.12 -5.32
CA LEU A 146 -10.99 -13.13 -5.60
C LEU A 146 -10.60 -14.54 -6.05
N ARG A 147 -10.22 -14.68 -7.31
CA ARG A 147 -9.57 -15.86 -7.86
C ARG A 147 -8.09 -15.86 -7.50
N ILE A 148 -7.66 -16.89 -6.78
CA ILE A 148 -6.30 -17.10 -6.29
C ILE A 148 -5.68 -18.27 -7.05
N ASN A 149 -4.63 -18.00 -7.81
CA ASN A 149 -3.82 -19.04 -8.46
C ASN A 149 -2.97 -19.75 -7.41
N VAL A 150 -3.22 -21.04 -7.18
CA VAL A 150 -2.52 -21.82 -6.15
C VAL A 150 -1.35 -22.61 -6.73
N GLU A 151 -1.54 -23.32 -7.84
CA GLU A 151 -0.53 -24.17 -8.50
C GLU A 151 -0.89 -24.31 -9.99
N ASP A 152 0.05 -24.10 -10.92
CA ASP A 152 -0.09 -24.35 -12.38
C ASP A 152 -1.52 -24.27 -12.97
N ARG A 153 -2.22 -23.14 -12.74
CA ARG A 153 -3.58 -22.81 -13.23
C ARG A 153 -4.75 -23.49 -12.49
N GLN A 154 -4.50 -24.07 -11.33
CA GLN A 154 -5.53 -24.36 -10.35
C GLN A 154 -5.90 -23.08 -9.61
N TYR A 155 -7.20 -22.86 -9.45
CA TYR A 155 -7.74 -21.64 -8.88
C TYR A 155 -8.63 -21.95 -7.68
N VAL A 156 -8.42 -21.20 -6.62
CA VAL A 156 -9.33 -21.11 -5.47
C VAL A 156 -10.10 -19.81 -5.57
N TYR A 157 -11.39 -19.85 -5.25
CA TYR A 157 -12.26 -18.67 -5.26
C TYR A 157 -12.66 -18.31 -3.84
N ALA A 158 -12.40 -17.05 -3.45
CA ALA A 158 -12.80 -16.53 -2.16
C ALA A 158 -13.76 -15.36 -2.35
N LYS A 159 -14.93 -15.42 -1.71
CA LYS A 159 -15.94 -14.37 -1.75
C LYS A 159 -15.41 -13.11 -1.07
N VAL A 160 -15.62 -11.97 -1.70
CA VAL A 160 -15.16 -10.68 -1.20
C VAL A 160 -16.20 -10.10 -0.24
N ILE A 161 -15.87 -10.06 1.05
CA ILE A 161 -16.68 -9.45 2.09
C ILE A 161 -16.10 -8.07 2.43
N ARG A 162 -16.89 -7.01 2.19
CA ARG A 162 -16.49 -5.63 2.48
C ARG A 162 -17.61 -4.87 3.19
N SER A 163 -17.25 -3.87 3.98
CA SER A 163 -18.20 -2.88 4.48
C SER A 163 -18.45 -1.81 3.41
N VAL A 164 -19.73 -1.48 3.19
CA VAL A 164 -20.13 -0.39 2.30
C VAL A 164 -20.26 0.88 3.15
N LYS A 165 -19.50 1.93 2.81
CA LYS A 165 -19.69 3.27 3.37
C LYS A 165 -20.34 4.12 2.27
N ARG A 166 -21.35 4.95 2.59
CA ARG A 166 -22.10 5.67 1.55
C ARG A 166 -21.36 6.89 1.03
N GLU A 167 -20.58 7.56 1.88
CA GLU A 167 -19.79 8.75 1.50
C GLU A 167 -18.34 8.36 1.22
N ASN A 168 -17.84 8.76 0.04
CA ASN A 168 -16.43 8.62 -0.37
C ASN A 168 -15.86 7.18 -0.33
N ASP A 169 -16.69 6.18 -0.59
CA ASP A 169 -16.23 4.79 -0.65
C ASP A 169 -15.40 4.55 -1.90
N LYS A 170 -14.08 4.47 -1.69
CA LYS A 170 -13.07 4.19 -2.73
C LYS A 170 -13.28 2.83 -3.40
N TRP A 171 -14.11 1.93 -2.84
CA TRP A 171 -14.52 0.72 -3.54
C TRP A 171 -15.40 1.01 -4.76
N ILE A 172 -16.18 2.09 -4.77
CA ILE A 172 -17.05 2.43 -5.92
C ILE A 172 -16.19 2.63 -7.17
N GLU A 173 -15.11 3.41 -7.04
CA GLU A 173 -14.16 3.65 -8.14
C GLU A 173 -13.52 2.34 -8.61
N PHE A 174 -13.05 1.49 -7.68
CA PHE A 174 -12.45 0.21 -8.06
C PHE A 174 -13.44 -0.74 -8.75
N MET A 175 -14.69 -0.81 -8.28
CA MET A 175 -15.74 -1.62 -8.90
C MET A 175 -16.06 -1.13 -10.30
N PHE A 176 -16.18 0.19 -10.47
CA PHE A 176 -16.38 0.82 -11.78
C PHE A 176 -15.22 0.54 -12.74
N MET A 177 -13.97 0.61 -12.25
CA MET A 177 -12.79 0.26 -13.04
C MET A 177 -12.82 -1.22 -13.45
N LEU A 178 -13.16 -2.14 -12.53
CA LEU A 178 -13.30 -3.57 -12.84
C LEU A 178 -14.40 -3.82 -13.89
N GLU A 179 -15.57 -3.21 -13.71
CA GLU A 179 -16.70 -3.33 -14.64
C GLU A 179 -16.32 -2.84 -16.04
N ASN A 180 -15.66 -1.68 -16.15
CA ASN A 180 -15.15 -1.17 -17.42
C ASN A 180 -14.10 -2.08 -18.04
N ALA A 181 -13.26 -2.71 -17.23
CA ALA A 181 -12.26 -3.65 -17.70
C ALA A 181 -12.91 -4.90 -18.33
N TYR A 182 -13.98 -5.43 -17.73
CA TYR A 182 -14.73 -6.57 -18.26
C TYR A 182 -15.62 -6.21 -19.47
N ARG A 183 -16.29 -5.06 -19.44
CA ARG A 183 -17.20 -4.63 -20.52
C ARG A 183 -16.49 -4.10 -21.76
N TYR A 184 -15.45 -3.29 -21.55
CA TYR A 184 -14.80 -2.53 -22.63
C TYR A 184 -13.34 -2.95 -22.86
N GLY A 185 -12.85 -3.96 -22.16
CA GLY A 185 -11.43 -4.37 -22.25
C GLY A 185 -10.47 -3.31 -21.69
N ALA A 186 -10.97 -2.33 -20.92
CA ALA A 186 -10.20 -1.22 -20.36
C ALA A 186 -9.37 -1.66 -19.12
N TRP A 187 -8.54 -2.70 -19.29
CA TRP A 187 -7.75 -3.28 -18.21
C TRP A 187 -6.78 -2.28 -17.60
N PHE A 188 -6.61 -2.41 -16.28
CA PHE A 188 -5.72 -1.60 -15.46
C PHE A 188 -4.93 -2.50 -14.49
N PRO A 189 -3.68 -2.17 -14.17
CA PRO A 189 -2.90 -2.92 -13.20
C PRO A 189 -3.35 -2.57 -11.77
N TYR A 190 -3.44 -3.58 -10.92
CA TYR A 190 -3.62 -3.43 -9.47
C TYR A 190 -2.82 -4.52 -8.75
N SER A 191 -2.24 -4.16 -7.60
CA SER A 191 -1.53 -5.12 -6.76
C SER A 191 -2.45 -5.63 -5.66
N VAL A 192 -2.31 -6.89 -5.29
CA VAL A 192 -3.07 -7.48 -4.18
C VAL A 192 -2.10 -8.08 -3.19
N ARG A 193 -2.30 -7.78 -1.90
CA ARG A 193 -1.59 -8.40 -0.78
C ARG A 193 -2.59 -9.12 0.12
N LEU A 194 -2.41 -10.41 0.33
CA LEU A 194 -3.16 -11.15 1.34
C LEU A 194 -2.41 -11.14 2.66
N LYS A 195 -3.14 -10.95 3.76
CA LYS A 195 -2.62 -11.09 5.13
C LYS A 195 -3.55 -11.90 6.01
N VAL A 196 -2.97 -12.78 6.84
CA VAL A 196 -3.71 -13.44 7.92
C VAL A 196 -3.74 -12.53 9.14
N LYS A 197 -4.92 -12.31 9.71
CA LYS A 197 -5.11 -11.62 10.99
C LYS A 197 -6.20 -12.32 11.79
N ASN A 198 -5.88 -12.75 13.01
CA ASN A 198 -6.82 -13.41 13.92
C ASN A 198 -7.48 -14.67 13.30
N GLY A 199 -6.76 -15.38 12.44
CA GLY A 199 -7.28 -16.54 11.69
C GLY A 199 -8.02 -16.22 10.39
N ASN A 200 -8.32 -14.96 10.10
CA ASN A 200 -9.02 -14.54 8.89
C ASN A 200 -8.04 -14.06 7.82
N ILE A 201 -8.38 -14.26 6.54
CA ILE A 201 -7.57 -13.80 5.40
C ILE A 201 -8.16 -12.50 4.87
N TYR A 202 -7.36 -11.44 4.88
CA TYR A 202 -7.73 -10.13 4.34
C TYR A 202 -6.94 -9.84 3.07
N ALA A 203 -7.60 -9.28 2.06
CA ALA A 203 -6.94 -8.74 0.88
C ALA A 203 -6.80 -7.22 0.99
N PHE A 204 -5.61 -6.72 0.65
CA PHE A 204 -5.28 -5.31 0.53
C PHE A 204 -4.99 -5.02 -0.94
N ILE A 205 -5.84 -4.23 -1.58
CA ILE A 205 -5.73 -3.90 -3.01
C ILE A 205 -5.08 -2.53 -3.14
N SER A 206 -3.96 -2.43 -3.86
CA SER A 206 -3.30 -1.17 -4.17
C SER A 206 -3.49 -0.80 -5.63
N ILE A 207 -4.10 0.37 -5.86
CA ILE A 207 -4.41 0.90 -7.19
C ILE A 207 -3.80 2.29 -7.31
N GLU A 208 -3.33 2.61 -8.51
CA GLU A 208 -2.86 3.95 -8.83
C GLU A 208 -4.07 4.88 -8.96
N GLU A 209 -4.08 5.93 -8.13
CA GLU A 209 -5.15 6.93 -8.14
C GLU A 209 -4.84 7.90 -9.26
N LYS A 210 -5.75 8.03 -10.23
CA LYS A 210 -5.61 9.03 -11.29
C LYS A 210 -6.11 10.36 -10.75
N TYR A 211 -5.19 11.20 -10.30
CA TYR A 211 -5.53 12.60 -10.06
C TYR A 211 -5.83 13.27 -11.39
N LEU A 212 -6.92 14.03 -11.46
CA LEU A 212 -7.07 15.00 -12.54
C LEU A 212 -5.82 15.90 -12.52
N PRO A 213 -5.17 16.14 -13.67
CA PRO A 213 -4.04 17.06 -13.70
C PRO A 213 -4.53 18.41 -13.20
N ILE A 214 -4.09 18.79 -11.99
CA ILE A 214 -4.42 20.10 -11.43
C ILE A 214 -3.68 21.10 -12.31
N THR A 215 -4.40 21.69 -13.24
CA THR A 215 -3.84 22.60 -14.22
C THR A 215 -3.88 24.00 -13.62
N ILE A 216 -2.97 24.27 -12.68
CA ILE A 216 -2.76 25.63 -12.18
C ILE A 216 -1.79 26.30 -13.15
N LYS A 217 -2.34 27.04 -14.13
CA LYS A 217 -1.52 27.73 -15.14
C LYS A 217 -1.06 29.09 -14.61
N ARG A 218 0.11 29.55 -15.07
CA ARG A 218 0.60 30.92 -14.82
C ARG A 218 -0.24 31.98 -15.53
N ASP A 219 -1.15 31.57 -16.41
CA ASP A 219 -2.00 32.44 -17.24
C ASP A 219 -2.78 33.48 -16.43
N ASN A 220 -3.12 33.18 -15.16
CA ASN A 220 -3.83 34.11 -14.27
C ASN A 220 -2.93 34.78 -13.22
N GLY A 221 -1.61 34.55 -13.24
CA GLY A 221 -0.67 35.06 -12.24
C GLY A 221 -0.18 34.01 -11.23
N ILE A 222 0.49 34.47 -10.18
CA ILE A 222 1.26 33.65 -9.23
C ILE A 222 0.95 34.06 -7.78
N ILE A 223 0.94 33.10 -6.86
CA ILE A 223 0.95 33.29 -5.41
C ILE A 223 2.38 33.01 -4.94
N GLY A 224 3.11 34.05 -4.57
CA GLY A 224 4.40 33.93 -3.89
C GLY A 224 4.20 33.65 -2.41
N ILE A 225 4.88 32.65 -1.86
CA ILE A 225 4.79 32.25 -0.46
C ILE A 225 6.15 32.42 0.20
N ASP A 226 6.25 33.37 1.11
CA ASP A 226 7.42 33.49 1.98
C ASP A 226 7.16 32.74 3.30
N ILE A 227 8.01 31.73 3.53
CA ILE A 227 7.96 30.87 4.72
C ILE A 227 8.77 31.41 5.89
N ASN A 228 9.55 32.47 5.70
CA ASN A 228 10.44 33.07 6.71
C ASN A 228 9.95 34.45 7.17
N ALA A 229 8.65 34.70 7.10
CA ALA A 229 8.08 35.97 7.51
C ALA A 229 8.08 36.14 9.04
N TYR A 230 8.21 37.38 9.49
CA TYR A 230 8.08 37.78 10.90
C TYR A 230 6.87 38.71 11.07
N PRO A 231 5.98 38.51 12.08
CA PRO A 231 5.91 37.41 13.07
C PRO A 231 5.76 36.01 12.46
N PHE A 232 5.76 34.90 13.21
CA PHE A 232 5.75 33.54 12.64
C PHE A 232 4.44 33.22 11.85
N HIS A 233 4.46 33.48 10.54
CA HIS A 233 3.35 33.27 9.60
C HIS A 233 3.87 32.92 8.21
N LEU A 234 3.00 32.39 7.34
CA LEU A 234 3.24 32.36 5.90
C LEU A 234 2.73 33.66 5.29
N ALA A 235 3.59 34.39 4.60
CA ALA A 235 3.20 35.57 3.83
C ALA A 235 2.90 35.16 2.39
N LEU A 236 1.65 35.37 1.96
CA LEU A 236 1.18 35.07 0.61
C LEU A 236 1.03 36.39 -0.16
N ALA A 237 1.72 36.53 -1.29
CA ALA A 237 1.62 37.66 -2.20
C ALA A 237 1.01 37.19 -3.52
N PHE A 238 -0.10 37.81 -3.93
CA PHE A 238 -0.83 37.44 -5.14
C PHE A 238 -0.44 38.43 -6.23
N ALA A 239 0.27 37.94 -7.25
CA ALA A 239 0.67 38.71 -8.40
C ALA A 239 -0.23 38.40 -9.61
N SER A 240 -0.50 39.42 -10.42
CA SER A 240 -1.13 39.26 -11.73
C SER A 240 -0.17 38.61 -12.73
N LYS A 241 -0.67 38.27 -13.92
CA LYS A 241 0.16 37.79 -15.04
C LYS A 241 1.27 38.78 -15.44
N ASP A 242 1.06 40.08 -15.20
CA ASP A 242 1.98 41.16 -15.58
C ASP A 242 2.97 41.49 -14.45
N GLY A 243 2.92 40.74 -13.33
CA GLY A 243 3.83 40.91 -12.19
C GLY A 243 3.38 41.96 -11.17
N ASN A 244 2.20 42.57 -11.35
CA ASN A 244 1.66 43.55 -10.41
C ASN A 244 1.08 42.86 -9.17
N LEU A 245 1.35 43.40 -7.97
CA LEU A 245 0.76 42.92 -6.72
C LEU A 245 -0.74 43.26 -6.68
N GLU A 246 -1.59 42.23 -6.54
CA GLU A 246 -3.04 42.37 -6.44
C GLU A 246 -3.49 42.41 -4.97
N LYS A 247 -2.97 41.50 -4.15
CA LYS A 247 -3.28 41.43 -2.71
C LYS A 247 -2.21 40.64 -1.95
N TYR A 248 -2.29 40.70 -0.63
CA TYR A 248 -1.50 39.85 0.26
C TYR A 248 -2.38 39.22 1.34
N GLN A 249 -1.97 38.05 1.83
CA GLN A 249 -2.63 37.33 2.91
C GLN A 249 -1.57 36.74 3.85
N ARG A 250 -1.97 36.48 5.10
CA ARG A 250 -1.11 35.87 6.11
C ARG A 250 -1.81 34.63 6.67
N ILE A 251 -1.07 33.53 6.78
CA ILE A 251 -1.53 32.31 7.48
C ILE A 251 -0.69 32.17 8.75
N ASN A 252 -1.31 32.27 9.91
CA ASN A 252 -0.62 32.20 11.20
C ASN A 252 -0.06 30.79 11.45
N LEU A 253 1.20 30.70 11.89
CA LEU A 253 1.88 29.43 12.17
C LEU A 253 2.11 29.15 13.66
N ASN A 254 1.63 30.01 14.56
CA ASN A 254 1.87 29.90 16.01
C ASN A 254 1.41 28.56 16.59
N GLU A 255 0.35 27.95 16.05
CA GLU A 255 -0.15 26.64 16.48
C GLU A 255 0.89 25.51 16.31
N LEU A 256 1.86 25.68 15.40
CA LEU A 256 2.94 24.71 15.21
C LEU A 256 3.94 24.70 16.37
N LEU A 257 4.15 25.85 17.02
CA LEU A 257 5.13 26.01 18.10
C LEU A 257 4.75 25.21 19.35
N GLU A 258 3.46 25.15 19.65
CA GLU A 258 2.91 24.48 20.85
C GLU A 258 2.55 23.00 20.61
N SER A 259 2.75 22.50 19.39
CA SER A 259 2.32 21.15 18.98
C SER A 259 3.42 20.09 19.14
N ASN A 260 3.00 18.88 19.56
CA ASN A 260 3.86 17.69 19.54
C ASN A 260 4.08 17.19 18.10
N SER A 261 5.02 16.26 17.89
CA SER A 261 5.45 15.83 16.54
C SER A 261 4.31 15.33 15.64
N GLU A 262 3.35 14.58 16.18
CA GLU A 262 2.23 14.04 15.39
C GLU A 262 1.21 15.13 15.04
N LYS A 263 0.88 15.98 16.02
CA LYS A 263 -0.03 17.13 15.83
C LYS A 263 0.57 18.15 14.86
N ARG A 264 1.88 18.38 14.92
CA ARG A 264 2.59 19.29 14.00
C ARG A 264 2.46 18.83 12.55
N GLN A 265 2.73 17.55 12.29
CA GLN A 265 2.59 16.99 10.94
C GLN A 265 1.15 17.13 10.41
N TYR A 266 0.15 16.92 11.26
CA TYR A 266 -1.25 17.12 10.90
C TYR A 266 -1.56 18.58 10.54
N LEU A 267 -1.10 19.54 11.36
CA LEU A 267 -1.28 20.97 11.12
C LEU A 267 -0.58 21.44 9.84
N GLU A 268 0.65 20.95 9.56
CA GLU A 268 1.36 21.21 8.30
C GLU A 268 0.53 20.77 7.09
N TRP A 269 -0.12 19.61 7.15
CA TRP A 269 -1.02 19.15 6.10
C TRP A 269 -2.27 20.01 5.94
N GLN A 270 -2.84 20.51 7.04
CA GLN A 270 -3.98 21.42 6.99
C GLN A 270 -3.60 22.75 6.32
N ILE A 271 -2.46 23.32 6.68
CA ILE A 271 -1.93 24.56 6.08
C ILE A 271 -1.65 24.35 4.59
N ALA A 272 -0.99 23.25 4.21
CA ALA A 272 -0.74 22.93 2.81
C ALA A 272 -2.05 22.76 2.02
N HIS A 273 -3.07 22.15 2.61
CA HIS A 273 -4.38 22.00 2.00
C HIS A 273 -5.09 23.35 1.80
N GLU A 274 -5.00 24.25 2.78
CA GLU A 274 -5.54 25.62 2.71
C GLU A 274 -4.89 26.40 1.56
N ILE A 275 -3.56 26.38 1.45
CA ILE A 275 -2.82 27.03 0.35
C ILE A 275 -3.28 26.51 -1.02
N ILE A 276 -3.41 25.18 -1.16
CA ILE A 276 -3.89 24.57 -2.41
C ILE A 276 -5.34 25.00 -2.71
N LYS A 277 -6.19 25.12 -1.69
CA LYS A 277 -7.57 25.59 -1.85
C LYS A 277 -7.60 27.04 -2.34
N ILE A 278 -6.82 27.93 -1.70
CA ILE A 278 -6.66 29.33 -2.11
C ILE A 278 -6.18 29.41 -3.56
N ALA A 279 -5.13 28.66 -3.92
CA ALA A 279 -4.60 28.64 -5.28
C ALA A 279 -5.60 28.16 -6.33
N LYS A 280 -6.49 27.22 -5.97
CA LYS A 280 -7.57 26.75 -6.84
C LYS A 280 -8.68 27.79 -7.01
N GLU A 281 -9.07 28.46 -5.93
CA GLU A 281 -10.09 29.52 -5.95
C GLU A 281 -9.62 30.71 -6.80
N GLU A 282 -8.37 31.14 -6.61
CA GLU A 282 -7.75 32.24 -7.35
C GLU A 282 -7.29 31.85 -8.75
N LYS A 283 -7.21 30.54 -9.04
CA LYS A 283 -6.68 29.96 -10.28
C LYS A 283 -5.25 30.43 -10.62
N LYS A 284 -4.41 30.68 -9.60
CA LYS A 284 -3.03 31.19 -9.74
C LYS A 284 -2.00 30.14 -9.33
N ALA A 285 -0.87 30.08 -10.04
CA ALA A 285 0.23 29.17 -9.75
C ALA A 285 0.89 29.49 -8.41
N ILE A 286 1.46 28.51 -7.72
CA ILE A 286 2.20 28.75 -6.47
C ILE A 286 3.69 28.86 -6.78
N SER A 287 4.36 29.83 -6.17
CA SER A 287 5.82 29.96 -6.09
C SER A 287 6.21 30.07 -4.62
N ILE A 288 7.21 29.31 -4.19
CA ILE A 288 7.77 29.34 -2.84
C ILE A 288 9.23 29.79 -2.96
#